data_AF-A0A9Q3CJB4-F1
#
_entry.id   AF-A0A9Q3CJB4-F1
#
_cell.length_a   1.000
_cell.length_b   1.000
_cell.length_c   1.000
_cell.angle_alpha   90.00
_cell.angle_beta   90.00
_cell.angle_gamma   90.00
#
_symmetry.space_group_name_H-M   'P 1'
#
loop_
_entity.id
_entity.type
_entity.pdbx_description
1 polymer ?
#
loop_
_entity_poly.entity_id
_entity_poly.type
_entity_poly.pdbx_seq_one_letter_code
_entity_poly.pdbx_strand_id
1 'polypeptide(L)'
;MHIAHHSFLPSDNSKQATSPLSVLIHLVWPALPVLCASVPTANLNYINSPFQLKQDQFFPSSSSRLFQQLEGDKLLKLASFVRKTNIITPIIASPSTRFIRNHSYQTFLQFQKSRSDSKNMPPINSSKHNFDYDLLVIGGGSGGLGCARRASQYGAKVAIIERSPVLGGTCVNVGCVPKKVMWHAADVREKLKAAQHYCQPLGSTSLPSLDWNALKEKRDAYITRLNGIYERNLKNDNVDYMTGHASFIDPHTLQISKGVQSTHSHPQAQSDSSISTKEGTKLLTADKIVIAVGGRPVLPDIQGSELGIDSDGFFALKELPRRVAVVGAGYIAVELAGIFHTLGAQTHLIIRHEKPLRTFDSIIQDTLTNHMEHAGITIHKNSNVVRVTTAHNPPFDLTHPFPKVVETNEGEKIEVDCVLFAIGRMSMTDLLKCENAGVKLDKKGDVIVDDYQKTNIDHIFAIGDVQGKALLTPVAIAAGRRLSNRLYGGISDDKISYDNIATVVFSHPPCGTVGLTEEEAKQKYGAESIKVYLSKFTALYYSMMPAEEKEPTAMKLVCQGKEEKVVGIHMIGLGSDEITQGFAVAIKMGACKKDLDDTIAIHPTSAEELVTMR
;
A
#
# COMPACT_ATOMS: atom_id res chain seq x y z
N MET A 1 -30.95 -28.71 -56.27
CA MET A 1 -31.74 -29.93 -56.55
C MET A 1 -32.46 -30.29 -55.25
N HIS A 2 -33.79 -30.06 -55.20
CA HIS A 2 -34.86 -30.45 -54.23
C HIS A 2 -34.55 -30.56 -52.72
N ILE A 3 -35.08 -29.74 -51.79
CA ILE A 3 -36.47 -29.45 -51.30
C ILE A 3 -37.12 -30.58 -50.48
N ALA A 4 -37.43 -30.31 -49.19
CA ALA A 4 -38.73 -30.46 -48.47
C ALA A 4 -38.50 -30.68 -46.95
N HIS A 5 -38.75 -29.71 -46.04
CA HIS A 5 -40.00 -29.36 -45.34
C HIS A 5 -40.65 -30.47 -44.49
N HIS A 6 -40.76 -30.23 -43.17
CA HIS A 6 -42.06 -30.24 -42.47
C HIS A 6 -42.00 -29.50 -41.12
N SER A 7 -42.95 -28.59 -40.96
CA SER A 7 -43.32 -27.80 -39.79
C SER A 7 -44.72 -28.22 -39.35
N PHE A 8 -45.01 -28.34 -38.04
CA PHE A 8 -46.38 -28.30 -37.50
C PHE A 8 -46.40 -27.90 -36.01
N LEU A 9 -46.94 -26.70 -35.75
CA LEU A 9 -47.93 -26.38 -34.70
C LEU A 9 -49.23 -26.03 -35.49
N PRO A 10 -50.47 -25.90 -34.94
CA PRO A 10 -50.80 -25.39 -33.59
C PRO A 10 -52.14 -25.92 -32.97
N SER A 11 -52.63 -25.18 -31.97
CA SER A 11 -54.00 -25.08 -31.39
C SER A 11 -54.29 -25.94 -30.15
N ASP A 12 -54.91 -25.53 -29.04
CA ASP A 12 -55.61 -24.35 -28.48
C ASP A 12 -57.00 -24.81 -27.98
N ASN A 13 -57.49 -24.15 -26.92
CA ASN A 13 -58.81 -24.27 -26.25
C ASN A 13 -59.07 -25.43 -25.27
N SER A 14 -59.86 -25.29 -24.20
CA SER A 14 -60.31 -24.18 -23.32
C SER A 14 -61.32 -24.77 -22.32
N LYS A 15 -61.65 -23.98 -21.28
CA LYS A 15 -62.80 -24.04 -20.33
C LYS A 15 -62.55 -24.75 -19.00
N GLN A 16 -62.45 -24.05 -17.86
CA GLN A 16 -63.36 -23.09 -17.17
C GLN A 16 -64.25 -23.77 -16.13
N ALA A 17 -64.07 -23.34 -14.87
CA ALA A 17 -65.07 -22.97 -13.84
C ALA A 17 -64.49 -23.30 -12.45
N THR A 18 -64.58 -22.53 -11.35
CA THR A 18 -65.06 -21.19 -10.98
C THR A 18 -64.58 -20.95 -9.52
N SER A 19 -64.43 -19.68 -9.11
CA SER A 19 -63.87 -19.11 -7.85
C SER A 19 -64.83 -19.18 -6.63
N PRO A 20 -64.68 -18.43 -5.48
CA PRO A 20 -63.63 -17.50 -4.97
C PRO A 20 -63.33 -17.53 -3.43
N LEU A 21 -62.48 -16.56 -2.99
CA LEU A 21 -62.15 -15.96 -1.66
C LEU A 21 -60.73 -16.29 -1.13
N SER A 22 -59.68 -15.49 -1.41
CA SER A 22 -59.28 -14.14 -0.91
C SER A 22 -58.59 -14.14 0.47
N VAL A 23 -57.28 -13.84 0.53
CA VAL A 23 -56.62 -12.79 1.36
C VAL A 23 -55.21 -12.50 0.79
N LEU A 24 -54.89 -11.21 0.66
CA LEU A 24 -53.71 -10.60 0.05
C LEU A 24 -52.38 -10.84 0.80
N ILE A 25 -51.30 -10.93 0.01
CA ILE A 25 -49.90 -10.65 0.36
C ILE A 25 -49.56 -9.27 -0.19
N HIS A 26 -48.93 -8.38 0.59
CA HIS A 26 -48.05 -7.34 0.06
C HIS A 26 -46.92 -6.97 1.03
N LEU A 27 -45.69 -7.19 0.56
CA LEU A 27 -44.45 -6.52 0.94
C LEU A 27 -44.36 -5.22 0.13
N VAL A 28 -44.22 -4.05 0.75
CA VAL A 28 -43.56 -2.87 0.12
C VAL A 28 -42.88 -1.97 1.16
N TRP A 29 -41.63 -1.63 0.84
CA TRP A 29 -40.77 -0.50 1.23
C TRP A 29 -41.48 0.87 1.28
N PRO A 30 -41.01 1.89 2.03
CA PRO A 30 -41.42 3.27 1.77
C PRO A 30 -40.31 4.07 1.09
N ALA A 31 -40.64 4.62 -0.08
CA ALA A 31 -40.01 5.79 -0.69
C ALA A 31 -41.12 6.83 -0.97
N LEU A 32 -40.81 8.13 -0.81
CA LEU A 32 -41.68 9.28 -1.14
C LEU A 32 -40.82 10.57 -1.14
N PRO A 33 -41.13 11.62 -1.92
CA PRO A 33 -41.15 11.61 -3.40
C PRO A 33 -40.41 12.84 -4.01
N VAL A 34 -40.05 12.72 -5.30
CA VAL A 34 -39.73 13.85 -6.19
C VAL A 34 -41.00 14.20 -7.00
N LEU A 35 -41.40 15.46 -6.95
CA LEU A 35 -42.49 16.04 -7.76
C LEU A 35 -41.91 16.54 -9.09
N CYS A 36 -42.41 15.99 -10.20
CA CYS A 36 -42.34 16.60 -11.53
C CYS A 36 -43.76 16.74 -12.07
N ALA A 37 -44.08 17.91 -12.63
CA ALA A 37 -45.25 18.10 -13.48
C ALA A 37 -44.85 18.87 -14.75
N SER A 38 -45.23 18.26 -15.88
CA SER A 38 -45.68 18.85 -17.15
C SER A 38 -44.70 19.58 -18.10
N VAL A 39 -44.53 18.97 -19.29
CA VAL A 39 -44.08 19.52 -20.59
C VAL A 39 -45.26 20.28 -21.26
N PRO A 40 -45.09 21.16 -22.27
CA PRO A 40 -44.92 20.71 -23.67
C PRO A 40 -43.91 21.49 -24.53
N THR A 41 -43.54 20.81 -25.61
CA THR A 41 -42.62 21.08 -26.74
C THR A 41 -42.84 22.37 -27.55
N ALA A 42 -41.75 22.92 -28.11
CA ALA A 42 -41.74 23.57 -29.43
C ALA A 42 -40.34 23.51 -30.09
N ASN A 43 -40.34 23.17 -31.38
CA ASN A 43 -39.21 23.12 -32.32
C ASN A 43 -38.51 24.47 -32.50
N LEU A 44 -37.20 24.46 -32.82
CA LEU A 44 -36.64 25.12 -34.01
C LEU A 44 -35.13 24.84 -34.20
N ASN A 45 -34.75 24.88 -35.47
CA ASN A 45 -33.51 24.44 -36.10
C ASN A 45 -32.46 25.57 -36.22
N TYR A 46 -31.18 25.16 -36.25
CA TYR A 46 -30.00 25.79 -36.91
C TYR A 46 -29.51 27.22 -36.53
N ILE A 47 -28.20 27.36 -36.22
CA ILE A 47 -27.16 28.14 -36.94
C ILE A 47 -25.88 28.35 -36.07
N ASN A 48 -24.75 28.41 -36.77
CA ASN A 48 -23.34 28.61 -36.41
C ASN A 48 -22.95 29.76 -35.45
N SER A 49 -21.71 29.63 -34.95
CA SER A 49 -20.85 30.45 -34.04
C SER A 49 -20.70 31.97 -34.33
N PRO A 50 -19.75 32.71 -33.70
CA PRO A 50 -19.35 32.85 -32.28
C PRO A 50 -19.36 34.35 -31.85
N PHE A 51 -19.46 34.70 -30.55
CA PHE A 51 -19.07 36.05 -30.10
C PHE A 51 -18.52 36.06 -28.66
N GLN A 52 -17.28 36.56 -28.53
CA GLN A 52 -16.69 37.05 -27.29
C GLN A 52 -17.37 38.35 -26.86
N LEU A 53 -17.49 38.61 -25.55
CA LEU A 53 -17.37 39.96 -24.98
C LEU A 53 -16.98 39.90 -23.49
N LYS A 54 -16.29 40.96 -23.07
CA LYS A 54 -15.42 41.15 -21.89
C LYS A 54 -16.16 41.44 -20.57
N GLN A 55 -15.44 41.17 -19.46
CA GLN A 55 -15.28 41.97 -18.21
C GLN A 55 -15.92 43.39 -18.24
N ASP A 56 -16.57 43.94 -17.21
CA ASP A 56 -16.22 44.03 -15.77
C ASP A 56 -17.39 44.66 -14.93
N GLN A 57 -17.37 44.45 -13.60
CA GLN A 57 -17.67 45.38 -12.47
C GLN A 57 -18.71 45.02 -11.37
N PHE A 58 -18.16 44.69 -10.17
CA PHE A 58 -18.46 45.12 -8.76
C PHE A 58 -19.91 45.03 -8.21
N PHE A 59 -20.31 44.55 -7.00
CA PHE A 59 -19.82 43.97 -5.69
C PHE A 59 -21.12 43.55 -4.90
N PRO A 60 -21.14 43.08 -3.62
CA PRO A 60 -20.26 42.21 -2.84
C PRO A 60 -20.98 41.00 -2.17
N SER A 61 -20.16 40.15 -1.56
CA SER A 61 -20.46 38.99 -0.71
C SER A 61 -21.27 39.28 0.56
N SER A 62 -22.35 38.52 0.81
CA SER A 62 -22.77 38.07 2.15
C SER A 62 -24.00 37.14 2.07
N SER A 63 -23.82 35.84 2.33
CA SER A 63 -24.85 34.92 2.86
C SER A 63 -24.33 33.49 2.99
N SER A 64 -23.35 33.29 3.89
CA SER A 64 -22.98 31.95 4.40
C SER A 64 -23.08 31.94 5.91
N ARG A 65 -24.31 32.07 6.44
CA ARG A 65 -24.61 31.88 7.87
C ARG A 65 -26.13 31.75 8.09
N LEU A 66 -26.76 30.70 7.58
CA LEU A 66 -28.12 30.32 8.00
C LEU A 66 -28.55 28.88 7.65
N PHE A 67 -27.61 27.94 7.58
CA PHE A 67 -27.92 26.51 7.33
C PHE A 67 -27.21 25.52 8.26
N GLN A 68 -26.80 25.95 9.45
CA GLN A 68 -26.07 25.09 10.40
C GLN A 68 -26.58 25.15 11.85
N GLN A 69 -27.86 25.42 12.06
CA GLN A 69 -28.40 25.57 13.42
C GLN A 69 -29.82 25.00 13.63
N LEU A 70 -30.24 23.97 12.88
CA LEU A 70 -31.59 23.39 13.02
C LEU A 70 -31.70 21.85 13.03
N GLU A 71 -30.62 21.10 13.25
CA GLU A 71 -30.69 19.62 13.35
C GLU A 71 -30.28 19.00 14.70
N GLY A 72 -29.86 19.79 15.68
CA GLY A 72 -29.48 19.26 17.01
C GLY A 72 -30.67 18.92 17.93
N ASP A 73 -31.72 19.74 17.92
CA ASP A 73 -32.75 19.72 18.97
C ASP A 73 -33.91 18.73 18.73
N LYS A 74 -34.05 18.20 17.50
CA LYS A 74 -35.09 17.21 17.18
C LYS A 74 -34.65 15.77 17.49
N LEU A 75 -33.35 15.47 17.41
CA LEU A 75 -32.80 14.14 17.72
C LEU A 75 -32.77 13.85 19.23
N LEU A 76 -32.58 14.86 20.08
CA LEU A 76 -32.60 14.73 21.53
C LEU A 76 -34.02 14.53 22.11
N LYS A 77 -35.07 15.02 21.44
CA LYS A 77 -36.46 14.80 21.86
C LYS A 77 -37.00 13.42 21.48
N LEU A 78 -36.51 12.82 20.40
CA LEU A 78 -36.88 11.45 20.01
C LEU A 78 -36.30 10.40 20.97
N ALA A 79 -35.07 10.62 21.44
CA ALA A 79 -34.40 9.75 22.39
C ALA A 79 -35.01 9.78 23.80
N SER A 80 -35.69 10.87 24.20
CA SER A 80 -36.37 10.97 25.49
C SER A 80 -37.78 10.36 25.49
N PHE A 81 -38.45 10.33 24.33
CA PHE A 81 -39.78 9.74 24.17
C PHE A 81 -39.75 8.21 24.23
N VAL A 82 -38.75 7.57 23.61
CA VAL A 82 -38.56 6.10 23.65
C VAL A 82 -38.17 5.60 25.06
N ARG A 83 -37.69 6.48 25.94
CA ARG A 83 -37.35 6.15 27.33
C ARG A 83 -38.54 6.09 28.29
N LYS A 84 -39.75 6.53 27.91
CA LYS A 84 -40.86 6.75 28.85
C LYS A 84 -42.13 5.91 28.65
N THR A 85 -42.20 5.01 27.67
CA THR A 85 -43.39 4.16 27.48
C THR A 85 -43.10 2.70 27.82
N ASN A 86 -43.36 2.32 29.08
CA ASN A 86 -43.47 0.94 29.54
C ASN A 86 -44.80 0.35 29.05
N ILE A 87 -44.78 -0.41 27.95
CA ILE A 87 -45.86 -1.33 27.61
C ILE A 87 -45.21 -2.70 27.34
N ILE A 88 -45.30 -3.59 28.32
CA ILE A 88 -44.92 -5.00 28.19
C ILE A 88 -46.17 -5.82 28.51
N THR A 89 -46.66 -6.57 27.53
CA THR A 89 -47.54 -7.74 27.71
C THR A 89 -46.69 -8.99 27.45
N PRO A 90 -46.75 -10.06 28.26
CA PRO A 90 -45.78 -11.14 28.18
C PRO A 90 -46.19 -12.15 27.10
N ILE A 91 -45.30 -12.36 26.12
CA ILE A 91 -45.31 -13.58 25.29
C ILE A 91 -44.28 -14.53 25.91
N ILE A 92 -44.72 -15.75 26.21
CA ILE A 92 -43.96 -16.84 26.79
C ILE A 92 -42.78 -17.17 25.85
N ALA A 93 -41.55 -17.00 26.34
CA ALA A 93 -40.32 -17.36 25.62
C ALA A 93 -39.59 -18.49 26.35
N SER A 94 -39.14 -19.48 25.56
CA SER A 94 -38.53 -20.73 25.99
C SER A 94 -37.12 -20.56 26.59
N PRO A 95 -36.58 -21.56 27.32
CA PRO A 95 -35.35 -21.44 28.13
C PRO A 95 -34.09 -20.98 27.38
N SER A 96 -34.03 -21.12 26.06
CA SER A 96 -32.86 -20.76 25.22
C SER A 96 -32.67 -19.26 25.00
N THR A 97 -33.70 -18.43 25.19
CA THR A 97 -33.59 -16.96 25.02
C THR A 97 -33.09 -16.23 26.27
N ARG A 98 -33.04 -16.90 27.43
CA ARG A 98 -32.50 -16.32 28.68
C ARG A 98 -30.97 -16.28 28.71
N PHE A 99 -30.31 -17.20 28.02
CA PHE A 99 -28.85 -17.33 28.02
C PHE A 99 -28.16 -16.26 27.14
N ILE A 100 -28.73 -15.98 25.96
CA ILE A 100 -28.16 -15.01 25.01
C ILE A 100 -28.32 -13.57 25.52
N ARG A 101 -29.42 -13.26 26.23
CA ARG A 101 -29.69 -11.90 26.70
C ARG A 101 -28.79 -11.47 27.87
N ASN A 102 -28.36 -12.40 28.71
CA ASN A 102 -27.44 -12.11 29.82
C ASN A 102 -25.99 -11.92 29.36
N HIS A 103 -25.54 -12.65 28.33
CA HIS A 103 -24.19 -12.48 27.78
C HIS A 103 -24.04 -11.14 27.07
N SER A 104 -25.01 -10.75 26.22
CA SER A 104 -24.96 -9.48 25.49
C SER A 104 -25.02 -8.24 26.39
N TYR A 105 -25.72 -8.34 27.53
CA TYR A 105 -25.78 -7.25 28.51
C TYR A 105 -24.50 -7.14 29.35
N GLN A 106 -23.87 -8.26 29.69
CA GLN A 106 -22.55 -8.31 30.35
C GLN A 106 -21.45 -7.75 29.43
N THR A 107 -21.46 -8.11 28.13
CA THR A 107 -20.50 -7.57 27.15
C THR A 107 -20.71 -6.07 26.93
N PHE A 108 -21.96 -5.58 26.89
CA PHE A 108 -22.25 -4.15 26.77
C PHE A 108 -21.81 -3.36 28.01
N LEU A 109 -21.99 -3.92 29.21
CA LEU A 109 -21.50 -3.32 30.45
C LEU A 109 -19.97 -3.35 30.54
N GLN A 110 -19.30 -4.42 30.09
CA GLN A 110 -17.83 -4.45 29.97
C GLN A 110 -17.30 -3.42 28.97
N PHE A 111 -18.01 -3.20 27.86
CA PHE A 111 -17.63 -2.20 26.84
C PHE A 111 -17.87 -0.75 27.30
N GLN A 112 -18.89 -0.52 28.14
CA GLN A 112 -19.06 0.79 28.80
C GLN A 112 -18.02 1.02 29.90
N LYS A 113 -17.63 -0.03 30.64
CA LYS A 113 -16.56 0.04 31.65
C LYS A 113 -15.20 0.31 31.02
N SER A 114 -14.89 -0.29 29.85
CA SER A 114 -13.64 -0.02 29.13
C SER A 114 -13.55 1.40 28.56
N ARG A 115 -14.69 2.07 28.31
CA ARG A 115 -14.73 3.50 27.92
C ARG A 115 -14.68 4.46 29.11
N SER A 116 -15.09 4.06 30.31
CA SER A 116 -14.88 4.85 31.53
C SER A 116 -13.45 4.72 32.06
N ASP A 117 -12.81 3.57 31.84
CA ASP A 117 -11.44 3.30 32.32
C ASP A 117 -10.37 3.98 31.45
N SER A 118 -10.69 4.45 30.24
CA SER A 118 -9.77 5.29 29.45
C SER A 118 -9.57 6.69 30.03
N LYS A 119 -10.34 7.08 31.06
CA LYS A 119 -10.13 8.32 31.83
C LYS A 119 -9.47 8.08 33.19
N ASN A 120 -9.30 6.81 33.58
CA ASN A 120 -8.72 6.40 34.86
C ASN A 120 -7.62 5.33 34.66
N MET A 121 -6.72 5.56 33.70
CA MET A 121 -5.41 4.93 33.83
C MET A 121 -4.73 5.54 35.06
N PRO A 122 -4.19 4.74 36.00
CA PRO A 122 -3.42 5.29 37.09
C PRO A 122 -2.28 6.13 36.46
N PRO A 123 -2.15 7.42 36.80
CA PRO A 123 -1.00 8.18 36.35
C PRO A 123 0.24 7.42 36.81
N ILE A 124 1.13 7.09 35.86
CA ILE A 124 2.49 6.74 36.23
C ILE A 124 2.98 7.93 37.05
N ASN A 125 3.38 7.64 38.29
CA ASN A 125 3.89 8.61 39.24
C ASN A 125 4.78 9.59 38.49
N SER A 126 4.49 10.89 38.57
CA SER A 126 5.28 11.94 37.91
C SER A 126 6.66 11.97 38.55
N SER A 127 7.51 11.02 38.20
CA SER A 127 8.92 11.03 38.51
C SER A 127 9.50 12.28 37.89
N LYS A 128 10.32 13.00 38.64
CA LYS A 128 11.21 14.01 38.06
C LYS A 128 11.88 13.37 36.84
N HIS A 129 11.59 13.87 35.64
CA HIS A 129 12.26 13.40 34.44
C HIS A 129 13.74 13.76 34.60
N ASN A 130 14.60 12.75 34.78
CA ASN A 130 16.05 12.94 34.84
C ASN A 130 16.65 13.21 33.45
N PHE A 131 15.83 13.09 32.40
CA PHE A 131 16.17 13.28 31.00
C PHE A 131 15.23 14.31 30.36
N ASP A 132 15.61 14.87 29.21
CA ASP A 132 14.74 15.78 28.48
C ASP A 132 13.45 15.10 28.00
N TYR A 133 13.52 13.82 27.64
CA TYR A 133 12.41 12.99 27.16
C TYR A 133 12.43 11.58 27.76
N ASP A 134 11.24 10.97 27.88
CA ASP A 134 11.15 9.54 28.22
C ASP A 134 11.48 8.66 27.01
N LEU A 135 11.20 9.15 25.81
CA LEU A 135 11.47 8.48 24.54
C LEU A 135 11.94 9.48 23.47
N LEU A 136 13.12 9.24 22.90
CA LEU A 136 13.52 9.85 21.63
C LEU A 136 13.42 8.84 20.49
N VAL A 137 12.80 9.23 19.40
CA VAL A 137 12.69 8.42 18.19
C VAL A 137 13.45 9.11 17.05
N ILE A 138 14.45 8.43 16.50
CA ILE A 138 15.24 8.90 15.37
C ILE A 138 14.61 8.39 14.08
N GLY A 139 13.94 9.27 13.33
CA GLY A 139 13.22 8.96 12.10
C GLY A 139 11.70 9.11 12.24
N GLY A 140 11.12 10.03 11.49
CA GLY A 140 9.68 10.29 11.34
C GLY A 140 9.01 9.43 10.28
N GLY A 141 9.53 8.22 10.04
CA GLY A 141 8.97 7.23 9.13
C GLY A 141 7.86 6.37 9.76
N SER A 142 7.41 5.35 9.02
CA SER A 142 6.26 4.53 9.42
C SER A 142 6.42 3.86 10.80
N GLY A 143 7.59 3.29 11.08
CA GLY A 143 7.89 2.69 12.38
C GLY A 143 7.97 3.74 13.50
N GLY A 144 8.74 4.81 13.27
CA GLY A 144 8.95 5.86 14.26
C GLY A 144 7.65 6.58 14.66
N LEU A 145 6.82 6.96 13.68
CA LEU A 145 5.50 7.53 13.92
C LEU A 145 4.57 6.55 14.66
N GLY A 146 4.62 5.26 14.32
CA GLY A 146 3.85 4.22 14.99
C GLY A 146 4.24 4.04 16.46
N CYS A 147 5.54 4.12 16.76
CA CYS A 147 6.09 4.01 18.10
C CYS A 147 5.81 5.26 18.94
N ALA A 148 6.22 6.43 18.46
CA ALA A 148 6.15 7.68 19.21
C ALA A 148 4.72 8.05 19.61
N ARG A 149 3.78 7.99 18.67
CA ARG A 149 2.38 8.31 18.93
C ARG A 149 1.76 7.35 19.94
N ARG A 150 2.08 6.05 19.84
CA ARG A 150 1.60 5.05 20.80
C ARG A 150 2.19 5.26 22.20
N ALA A 151 3.47 5.61 22.29
CA ALA A 151 4.11 5.88 23.58
C ALA A 151 3.49 7.12 24.27
N SER A 152 3.25 8.19 23.50
CA SER A 152 2.58 9.38 24.04
C SER A 152 1.14 9.12 24.51
N GLN A 153 0.40 8.24 23.83
CA GLN A 153 -0.92 7.79 24.29
C GLN A 153 -0.90 7.11 25.66
N TYR A 154 0.25 6.56 26.08
CA TYR A 154 0.47 6.01 27.42
C TYR A 154 1.03 7.02 28.43
N GLY A 155 1.17 8.29 28.04
CA GLY A 155 1.62 9.38 28.91
C GLY A 155 3.12 9.64 28.91
N ALA A 156 3.90 8.95 28.06
CA ALA A 156 5.34 9.23 27.93
C ALA A 156 5.58 10.60 27.27
N LYS A 157 6.60 11.33 27.72
CA LYS A 157 7.10 12.52 27.04
C LYS A 157 7.99 12.12 25.87
N VAL A 158 7.55 12.38 24.64
CA VAL A 158 8.18 11.85 23.41
C VAL A 158 8.59 12.96 22.45
N ALA A 159 9.75 12.81 21.80
CA ALA A 159 10.06 13.55 20.58
C ALA A 159 10.50 12.65 19.42
N ILE A 160 10.20 13.10 18.21
CA ILE A 160 10.71 12.57 16.94
C ILE A 160 11.71 13.54 16.35
N ILE A 161 12.84 13.00 15.89
CA ILE A 161 13.85 13.73 15.14
C ILE A 161 13.86 13.18 13.71
N GLU A 162 13.47 13.98 12.73
CA GLU A 162 13.47 13.60 11.31
C GLU A 162 14.48 14.45 10.54
N ARG A 163 15.31 13.81 9.72
CA ARG A 163 16.33 14.51 8.94
C ARG A 163 15.72 15.34 7.81
N SER A 164 14.65 14.82 7.21
CA SER A 164 13.88 15.49 6.17
C SER A 164 13.03 16.60 6.78
N PRO A 165 12.77 17.71 6.06
CA PRO A 165 11.80 18.71 6.54
C PRO A 165 10.36 18.18 6.57
N VAL A 166 10.08 16.98 6.01
CA VAL A 166 8.74 16.40 5.94
C VAL A 166 8.65 15.04 6.64
N LEU A 167 7.52 14.79 7.30
CA LEU A 167 7.20 13.53 7.97
C LEU A 167 6.65 12.45 7.03
N GLY A 168 6.62 11.21 7.50
CA GLY A 168 6.04 10.06 6.79
C GLY A 168 7.06 9.09 6.22
N GLY A 169 8.36 9.46 6.23
CA GLY A 169 9.48 8.65 5.79
C GLY A 169 9.39 8.21 4.33
N THR A 170 10.10 7.14 3.97
CA THR A 170 10.16 6.60 2.60
C THR A 170 8.77 6.27 2.05
N CYS A 171 7.94 5.57 2.85
CA CYS A 171 6.63 5.08 2.41
C CYS A 171 5.72 6.16 1.84
N VAL A 172 5.63 7.30 2.53
CA VAL A 172 4.71 8.39 2.17
C VAL A 172 5.30 9.26 1.06
N ASN A 173 6.62 9.49 1.08
CA ASN A 173 7.25 10.51 0.24
C ASN A 173 7.83 9.96 -1.07
N VAL A 174 8.44 8.77 -1.04
CA VAL A 174 9.20 8.19 -2.16
C VAL A 174 9.04 6.65 -2.21
N GLY A 175 7.86 6.16 -1.85
CA GLY A 175 7.62 4.72 -1.67
C GLY A 175 6.18 4.33 -1.95
N CYS A 176 5.59 3.54 -1.07
CA CYS A 176 4.28 2.89 -1.26
C CYS A 176 3.19 3.84 -1.78
N VAL A 177 3.06 5.03 -1.19
CA VAL A 177 2.00 6.00 -1.53
C VAL A 177 2.17 6.57 -2.95
N PRO A 178 3.25 7.29 -3.27
CA PRO A 178 3.43 7.83 -4.62
C PRO A 178 3.52 6.73 -5.67
N LYS A 179 4.16 5.59 -5.36
CA LYS A 179 4.22 4.45 -6.28
C LYS A 179 2.84 3.92 -6.61
N LYS A 180 1.94 3.71 -5.62
CA LYS A 180 0.58 3.22 -5.89
C LYS A 180 -0.25 4.26 -6.65
N VAL A 181 -0.03 5.56 -6.43
CA VAL A 181 -0.64 6.61 -7.28
C VAL A 181 -0.20 6.50 -8.73
N MET A 182 1.12 6.31 -8.98
CA MET A 182 1.65 6.12 -10.33
C MET A 182 1.17 4.80 -10.97
N TRP A 183 1.08 3.73 -10.18
CA TRP A 183 0.48 2.46 -10.61
C TRP A 183 -0.99 2.62 -10.99
N HIS A 184 -1.78 3.40 -10.24
CA HIS A 184 -3.17 3.69 -10.63
C HIS A 184 -3.26 4.47 -11.95
N ALA A 185 -2.31 5.36 -12.24
CA ALA A 185 -2.27 6.02 -13.54
C ALA A 185 -2.02 5.02 -14.68
N ALA A 186 -1.12 4.05 -14.45
CA ALA A 186 -0.87 2.95 -15.39
C ALA A 186 -2.09 2.02 -15.54
N ASP A 187 -2.72 1.59 -14.45
CA ASP A 187 -3.95 0.79 -14.45
C ASP A 187 -5.13 1.50 -15.15
N VAL A 188 -5.28 2.82 -14.96
CA VAL A 188 -6.25 3.62 -15.72
C VAL A 188 -5.93 3.64 -17.21
N ARG A 189 -4.64 3.71 -17.58
CA ARG A 189 -4.19 3.65 -18.98
C ARG A 189 -4.53 2.30 -19.63
N GLU A 190 -4.36 1.20 -18.91
CA GLU A 190 -4.79 -0.14 -19.32
C GLU A 190 -6.31 -0.22 -19.51
N LYS A 191 -7.08 0.30 -18.56
CA LYS A 191 -8.55 0.35 -18.66
C LYS A 191 -9.05 1.19 -19.84
N LEU A 192 -8.37 2.28 -20.17
CA LEU A 192 -8.67 3.08 -21.36
C LEU A 192 -8.41 2.29 -22.66
N LYS A 193 -7.36 1.47 -22.70
CA LYS A 193 -7.13 0.54 -23.83
C LYS A 193 -8.23 -0.53 -23.88
N ALA A 194 -8.60 -1.12 -22.75
CA ALA A 194 -9.64 -2.14 -22.69
C ALA A 194 -11.03 -1.62 -23.08
N ALA A 195 -11.31 -0.32 -22.85
CA ALA A 195 -12.60 0.30 -23.19
C ALA A 195 -12.97 0.16 -24.68
N GLN A 196 -11.97 0.07 -25.57
CA GLN A 196 -12.20 -0.14 -27.01
C GLN A 196 -12.95 -1.45 -27.32
N HIS A 197 -12.81 -2.45 -26.44
CA HIS A 197 -13.42 -3.77 -26.60
C HIS A 197 -14.79 -3.88 -25.92
N TYR A 198 -15.15 -2.92 -25.07
CA TYR A 198 -16.39 -2.97 -24.29
C TYR A 198 -17.43 -1.93 -24.70
N CYS A 199 -17.01 -0.69 -24.96
CA CYS A 199 -17.97 0.41 -25.07
C CYS A 199 -17.60 1.49 -26.10
N GLN A 200 -16.45 1.37 -26.78
CA GLN A 200 -16.11 2.30 -27.87
C GLN A 200 -16.25 1.62 -29.24
N PRO A 201 -16.44 2.39 -30.32
CA PRO A 201 -16.43 1.84 -31.67
C PRO A 201 -15.10 1.14 -31.98
N LEU A 202 -15.20 -0.02 -32.64
CA LEU A 202 -14.02 -0.76 -33.13
C LEU A 202 -13.13 0.16 -33.99
N GLY A 203 -11.83 0.15 -33.72
CA GLY A 203 -10.85 1.02 -34.38
C GLY A 203 -10.61 2.36 -33.68
N SER A 204 -11.32 2.68 -32.60
CA SER A 204 -10.99 3.82 -31.73
C SER A 204 -9.78 3.47 -30.84
N THR A 205 -8.57 3.70 -31.37
CA THR A 205 -7.30 3.37 -30.70
C THR A 205 -6.63 4.59 -30.07
N SER A 206 -7.21 5.79 -30.23
CA SER A 206 -6.62 7.02 -29.73
C SER A 206 -6.76 7.10 -28.20
N LEU A 207 -5.66 6.86 -27.49
CA LEU A 207 -5.58 7.15 -26.07
C LEU A 207 -5.33 8.65 -25.86
N PRO A 208 -5.92 9.28 -24.82
CA PRO A 208 -5.60 10.66 -24.45
C PRO A 208 -4.10 10.86 -24.25
N SER A 209 -3.56 12.05 -24.52
CA SER A 209 -2.16 12.33 -24.20
C SER A 209 -1.91 12.23 -22.69
N LEU A 210 -0.76 11.70 -22.30
CA LEU A 210 -0.32 11.67 -20.91
C LEU A 210 0.43 12.98 -20.61
N ASP A 211 -0.13 13.81 -19.73
CA ASP A 211 0.59 14.93 -19.13
C ASP A 211 1.27 14.46 -17.85
N TRP A 212 2.55 14.07 -17.98
CA TRP A 212 3.35 13.57 -16.86
C TRP A 212 3.55 14.62 -15.78
N ASN A 213 3.81 15.88 -16.17
CA ASN A 213 4.06 16.94 -15.19
C ASN A 213 2.79 17.26 -14.39
N ALA A 214 1.63 17.35 -15.05
CA ALA A 214 0.36 17.55 -14.34
C ALA A 214 0.01 16.37 -13.40
N LEU A 215 0.32 15.13 -13.79
CA LEU A 215 0.18 13.95 -12.92
C LEU A 215 1.10 14.07 -11.70
N LYS A 216 2.38 14.42 -11.91
CA LYS A 216 3.37 14.62 -10.87
C LYS A 216 2.95 15.72 -9.89
N GLU A 217 2.53 16.88 -10.37
CA GLU A 217 2.08 17.99 -9.53
C GLU A 217 0.90 17.59 -8.63
N LYS A 218 -0.09 16.87 -9.18
CA LYS A 218 -1.24 16.35 -8.41
C LYS A 218 -0.80 15.35 -7.35
N ARG A 219 0.11 14.43 -7.71
CA ARG A 219 0.68 13.45 -6.77
C ARG A 219 1.43 14.15 -5.64
N ASP A 220 2.28 15.12 -5.95
CA ASP A 220 3.12 15.83 -4.97
C ASP A 220 2.27 16.71 -4.05
N ALA A 221 1.22 17.34 -4.56
CA ALA A 221 0.23 18.04 -3.73
C ALA A 221 -0.50 17.09 -2.77
N TYR A 222 -0.84 15.88 -3.22
CA TYR A 222 -1.44 14.86 -2.36
C TYR A 222 -0.48 14.41 -1.24
N ILE A 223 0.80 14.19 -1.54
CA ILE A 223 1.83 13.85 -0.56
C ILE A 223 2.02 14.99 0.45
N THR A 224 2.14 16.22 -0.03
CA THR A 224 2.29 17.42 0.82
C THR A 224 1.15 17.53 1.83
N ARG A 225 -0.08 17.28 1.37
CA ARG A 225 -1.26 17.23 2.25
C ARG A 225 -1.14 16.13 3.31
N LEU A 226 -0.62 14.95 2.97
CA LEU A 226 -0.37 13.88 3.93
C LEU A 226 0.71 14.25 4.95
N ASN A 227 1.80 14.91 4.54
CA ASN A 227 2.82 15.39 5.46
C ASN A 227 2.22 16.31 6.52
N GLY A 228 1.39 17.27 6.11
CA GLY A 228 0.67 18.15 7.03
C GLY A 228 -0.35 17.43 7.93
N ILE A 229 -0.91 16.30 7.50
CA ILE A 229 -1.74 15.44 8.36
C ILE A 229 -0.88 14.79 9.45
N TYR A 230 0.31 14.29 9.11
CA TYR A 230 1.23 13.71 10.10
C TYR A 230 1.67 14.74 11.14
N GLU A 231 2.03 15.95 10.72
CA GLU A 231 2.40 17.02 11.65
C GLU A 231 1.25 17.37 12.61
N ARG A 232 0.03 17.53 12.08
CA ARG A 232 -1.16 17.77 12.91
C ARG A 232 -1.42 16.63 13.90
N ASN A 233 -1.23 15.38 13.45
CA ASN A 233 -1.41 14.21 14.31
C ASN A 233 -0.37 14.16 15.44
N LEU A 234 0.90 14.46 15.16
CA LEU A 234 1.92 14.54 16.22
C LEU A 234 1.60 15.61 17.24
N LYS A 235 1.19 16.80 16.78
CA LYS A 235 0.75 17.89 17.65
C LYS A 235 -0.45 17.47 18.53
N ASN A 236 -1.46 16.84 17.94
CA ASN A 236 -2.65 16.37 18.68
C ASN A 236 -2.31 15.28 19.70
N ASP A 237 -1.31 14.46 19.41
CA ASP A 237 -0.82 13.41 20.30
C ASP A 237 0.27 13.93 21.26
N ASN A 238 0.53 15.24 21.36
CA ASN A 238 1.57 15.85 22.20
C ASN A 238 2.98 15.25 22.01
N VAL A 239 3.31 14.87 20.77
CA VAL A 239 4.66 14.42 20.40
C VAL A 239 5.43 15.60 19.83
N ASP A 240 6.58 15.92 20.42
CA ASP A 240 7.45 16.96 19.90
C ASP A 240 8.09 16.50 18.57
N TYR A 241 8.18 17.41 17.60
CA TYR A 241 8.78 17.14 16.30
C TYR A 241 9.92 18.13 16.04
N MET A 242 11.09 17.59 15.72
CA MET A 242 12.28 18.35 15.39
C MET A 242 12.86 17.90 14.05
N THR A 243 13.17 18.87 13.18
CA THR A 243 13.92 18.61 11.95
C THR A 243 15.41 18.71 12.24
N GLY A 244 16.19 17.70 11.85
CA GLY A 244 17.64 17.70 11.99
C GLY A 244 18.25 16.31 11.91
N HIS A 245 19.57 16.26 11.83
CA HIS A 245 20.31 15.00 11.81
C HIS A 245 20.70 14.61 13.24
N ALA A 246 20.19 13.49 13.75
CA ALA A 246 20.55 12.96 15.06
C ALA A 246 21.77 12.03 14.97
N SER A 247 22.70 12.15 15.91
CA SER A 247 23.80 11.21 16.11
C SER A 247 24.06 10.99 17.60
N PHE A 248 24.51 9.80 17.97
CA PHE A 248 24.85 9.48 19.35
C PHE A 248 26.13 10.20 19.79
N ILE A 249 26.08 10.83 20.96
CA ILE A 249 27.25 11.31 21.70
C ILE A 249 27.66 10.28 22.74
N ASP A 250 26.68 9.66 23.37
CA ASP A 250 26.80 8.58 24.35
C ASP A 250 25.49 7.75 24.34
N PRO A 251 25.33 6.71 25.18
CA PRO A 251 24.12 5.88 25.17
C PRO A 251 22.79 6.59 25.47
N HIS A 252 22.78 7.76 26.11
CA HIS A 252 21.56 8.51 26.48
C HIS A 252 21.46 9.89 25.84
N THR A 253 22.52 10.38 25.18
CA THR A 253 22.57 11.73 24.61
C THR A 253 22.68 11.71 23.09
N LEU A 254 21.77 12.41 22.43
CA LEU A 254 21.80 12.67 20.99
C LEU A 254 22.20 14.12 20.71
N GLN A 255 23.09 14.30 19.74
CA GLN A 255 23.34 15.58 19.09
C GLN A 255 22.49 15.70 17.84
N ILE A 256 21.72 16.79 17.75
CA ILE A 256 20.91 17.15 16.59
C ILE A 256 21.59 18.32 15.88
N SER A 257 22.19 18.08 14.72
CA SER A 257 22.70 19.14 13.85
C SER A 257 21.59 19.63 12.90
N LYS A 258 21.69 20.88 12.45
CA LYS A 258 20.84 21.37 11.36
C LYS A 258 21.00 20.43 10.16
N GLY A 259 19.88 19.90 9.67
CA GLY A 259 19.88 18.96 8.55
C GLY A 259 20.41 19.63 7.29
N VAL A 260 21.35 18.97 6.61
CA VAL A 260 21.68 19.32 5.23
C VAL A 260 20.48 18.90 4.37
N GLN A 261 19.98 19.81 3.54
CA GLN A 261 18.99 19.47 2.51
C GLN A 261 19.61 18.49 1.53
N SER A 262 19.40 17.19 1.73
CA SER A 262 19.41 16.26 0.60
C SER A 262 18.14 16.52 -0.20
N THR A 263 18.19 17.41 -1.18
CA THR A 263 17.19 17.43 -2.23
C THR A 263 17.37 16.14 -3.03
N HIS A 264 16.33 15.32 -3.08
CA HIS A 264 16.28 13.95 -3.60
C HIS A 264 16.52 13.83 -5.13
N SER A 265 17.41 14.64 -5.71
CA SER A 265 17.51 14.84 -7.17
C SER A 265 18.93 14.77 -7.75
N HIS A 266 19.97 14.45 -6.97
CA HIS A 266 21.34 14.35 -7.52
C HIS A 266 22.13 13.16 -6.95
N PRO A 267 22.98 12.48 -7.74
CA PRO A 267 23.83 11.33 -7.33
C PRO A 267 24.90 11.65 -6.25
N GLN A 268 25.06 12.92 -5.88
CA GLN A 268 25.85 13.37 -4.73
C GLN A 268 24.97 13.84 -3.54
N ALA A 269 23.64 13.70 -3.63
CA ALA A 269 22.69 14.14 -2.60
C ALA A 269 22.65 13.22 -1.37
N GLN A 270 23.32 12.07 -1.40
CA GLN A 270 23.63 11.30 -0.18
C GLN A 270 25.02 11.62 0.37
N SER A 271 25.76 12.57 -0.21
CA SER A 271 27.05 12.97 0.34
C SER A 271 26.82 13.82 1.59
N ASP A 272 26.68 13.11 2.70
CA ASP A 272 26.67 13.60 4.07
C ASP A 272 27.99 14.28 4.49
N SER A 273 28.84 14.63 3.53
CA SER A 273 30.20 15.15 3.66
C SER A 273 30.29 16.59 4.21
N SER A 274 29.17 17.26 4.52
CA SER A 274 29.21 18.63 5.05
C SER A 274 28.17 18.91 6.15
N ILE A 275 28.06 18.01 7.14
CA ILE A 275 27.47 18.41 8.43
C ILE A 275 28.45 19.38 9.11
N SER A 276 28.15 20.68 9.08
CA SER A 276 28.86 21.69 9.89
C SER A 276 28.66 21.37 11.37
N THR A 277 29.74 20.95 12.04
CA THR A 277 29.73 20.49 13.45
C THR A 277 29.78 21.63 14.47
N LYS A 278 29.72 22.90 14.05
CA LYS A 278 30.05 24.04 14.95
C LYS A 278 28.95 25.08 15.16
N GLU A 279 27.89 25.15 14.35
CA GLU A 279 26.79 26.11 14.56
C GLU A 279 25.40 25.45 14.50
N GLY A 280 24.59 25.67 15.53
CA GLY A 280 23.18 25.24 15.55
C GLY A 280 22.91 23.79 15.97
N THR A 281 23.84 23.16 16.70
CA THR A 281 23.61 21.81 17.26
C THR A 281 22.86 21.86 18.59
N LYS A 282 21.83 21.04 18.77
CA LYS A 282 21.11 20.85 20.05
C LYS A 282 21.47 19.50 20.66
N LEU A 283 21.76 19.45 21.94
CA LEU A 283 21.87 18.20 22.69
C LEU A 283 20.53 17.87 23.33
N LEU A 284 20.11 16.61 23.24
CA LEU A 284 18.94 16.08 23.93
C LEU A 284 19.29 14.77 24.61
N THR A 285 18.75 14.58 25.81
CA THR A 285 18.92 13.36 26.59
C THR A 285 17.59 12.59 26.67
N ALA A 286 17.66 11.26 26.75
CA ALA A 286 16.47 10.43 26.86
C ALA A 286 16.67 9.20 27.73
N ASP A 287 15.60 8.78 28.43
CA ASP A 287 15.58 7.50 29.12
C ASP A 287 15.69 6.33 28.13
N LYS A 288 14.89 6.37 27.04
CA LYS A 288 14.90 5.35 25.98
C LYS A 288 15.05 5.97 24.59
N ILE A 289 15.72 5.25 23.69
CA ILE A 289 15.99 5.71 22.32
C ILE A 289 15.54 4.64 21.32
N VAL A 290 14.85 5.05 20.25
CA VAL A 290 14.42 4.17 19.15
C VAL A 290 15.04 4.65 17.84
N ILE A 291 15.82 3.78 17.20
CA ILE A 291 16.38 3.98 15.88
C ILE A 291 15.35 3.51 14.83
N ALA A 292 14.81 4.45 14.05
CA ALA A 292 13.77 4.21 13.03
C ALA A 292 14.07 4.94 11.71
N VAL A 293 15.36 5.07 11.38
CA VAL A 293 15.88 5.83 10.23
C VAL A 293 15.61 5.22 8.85
N GLY A 294 15.12 3.98 8.82
CA GLY A 294 14.83 3.28 7.56
C GLY A 294 16.09 2.93 6.78
N GLY A 295 16.00 3.04 5.45
CA GLY A 295 17.11 2.77 4.54
C GLY A 295 17.08 3.65 3.29
N ARG A 296 18.11 3.51 2.45
CA ARG A 296 18.31 4.28 1.22
C ARG A 296 18.70 3.38 0.03
N PRO A 297 18.39 3.78 -1.22
CA PRO A 297 18.83 3.04 -2.41
C PRO A 297 20.36 2.96 -2.49
N VAL A 298 20.86 1.91 -3.14
CA VAL A 298 22.29 1.71 -3.44
C VAL A 298 22.51 1.93 -4.93
N LEU A 299 23.50 2.75 -5.27
CA LEU A 299 24.00 2.90 -6.64
C LEU A 299 25.13 1.90 -6.91
N PRO A 300 25.27 1.41 -8.15
CA PRO A 300 26.37 0.53 -8.51
C PRO A 300 27.71 1.29 -8.55
N ASP A 301 28.78 0.61 -8.14
CA ASP A 301 30.15 1.10 -8.30
C ASP A 301 30.65 0.78 -9.72
N ILE A 302 30.21 1.60 -10.68
CA ILE A 302 30.59 1.51 -12.10
C ILE A 302 30.79 2.92 -12.65
N GLN A 303 31.56 3.03 -13.74
CA GLN A 303 31.67 4.29 -14.47
C GLN A 303 30.29 4.73 -15.00
N GLY A 304 29.92 5.99 -14.73
CA GLY A 304 28.67 6.59 -15.17
C GLY A 304 27.46 6.25 -14.31
N SER A 305 27.64 5.69 -13.11
CA SER A 305 26.53 5.46 -12.18
C SER A 305 25.80 6.76 -11.82
N GLU A 306 26.50 7.90 -11.85
CA GLU A 306 25.97 9.26 -11.68
C GLU A 306 25.02 9.70 -12.82
N LEU A 307 24.99 8.98 -13.94
CA LEU A 307 24.06 9.24 -15.05
C LEU A 307 22.70 8.57 -14.83
N GLY A 308 22.58 7.69 -13.83
CA GLY A 308 21.33 7.01 -13.50
C GLY A 308 20.61 7.64 -12.32
N ILE A 309 19.33 7.30 -12.21
CA ILE A 309 18.46 7.61 -11.07
C ILE A 309 18.21 6.37 -10.23
N ASP A 310 17.71 6.55 -9.02
CA ASP A 310 17.13 5.48 -8.20
C ASP A 310 15.59 5.62 -8.16
N SER A 311 14.93 4.93 -7.21
CA SER A 311 13.49 5.06 -7.00
C SER A 311 13.07 6.47 -6.57
N ASP A 312 13.92 7.23 -5.88
CA ASP A 312 13.60 8.59 -5.47
C ASP A 312 13.61 9.50 -6.71
N GLY A 313 14.63 9.35 -7.57
CA GLY A 313 14.73 10.04 -8.83
C GLY A 313 13.57 9.76 -9.79
N PHE A 314 12.97 8.56 -9.76
CA PHE A 314 11.74 8.26 -10.52
C PHE A 314 10.61 9.22 -10.17
N PHE A 315 10.43 9.53 -8.88
CA PHE A 315 9.41 10.50 -8.46
C PHE A 315 9.83 11.95 -8.78
N ALA A 316 11.13 12.21 -8.96
CA ALA A 316 11.62 13.53 -9.34
C ALA A 316 11.47 13.86 -10.84
N LEU A 317 11.37 12.86 -11.71
CA LEU A 317 11.22 13.03 -13.16
C LEU A 317 10.08 14.00 -13.51
N LYS A 318 10.36 14.99 -14.36
CA LYS A 318 9.38 15.97 -14.87
C LYS A 318 8.72 15.54 -16.17
N GLU A 319 9.28 14.54 -16.84
CA GLU A 319 8.80 14.02 -18.11
C GLU A 319 8.90 12.48 -18.13
N LEU A 320 8.00 11.82 -18.85
CA LEU A 320 8.11 10.38 -19.11
C LEU A 320 9.28 10.16 -20.09
N PRO A 321 10.33 9.39 -19.72
CA PRO A 321 11.38 9.04 -20.68
C PRO A 321 10.80 8.21 -21.83
N ARG A 322 11.25 8.48 -23.05
CA ARG A 322 10.83 7.69 -24.23
C ARG A 322 11.41 6.28 -24.17
N ARG A 323 12.65 6.14 -23.72
CA ARG A 323 13.36 4.87 -23.53
C ARG A 323 13.95 4.79 -22.13
N VAL A 324 13.73 3.68 -21.43
CA VAL A 324 14.24 3.48 -20.07
C VAL A 324 14.88 2.11 -19.90
N ALA A 325 16.03 2.08 -19.23
CA ALA A 325 16.62 0.85 -18.70
C ALA A 325 16.41 0.81 -17.19
N VAL A 326 15.68 -0.20 -16.71
CA VAL A 326 15.52 -0.49 -15.29
C VAL A 326 16.46 -1.64 -14.92
N VAL A 327 17.37 -1.41 -13.98
CA VAL A 327 18.39 -2.36 -13.55
C VAL A 327 18.02 -2.90 -12.17
N GLY A 328 17.77 -4.20 -12.09
CA GLY A 328 17.39 -4.86 -10.84
C GLY A 328 16.27 -5.89 -11.03
N ALA A 329 16.19 -6.83 -10.11
CA ALA A 329 15.25 -7.96 -10.16
C ALA A 329 14.25 -7.98 -9.00
N GLY A 330 14.31 -7.00 -8.09
CA GLY A 330 13.41 -6.89 -6.94
C GLY A 330 12.06 -6.28 -7.31
N TYR A 331 11.15 -6.24 -6.32
CA TYR A 331 9.81 -5.69 -6.53
C TYR A 331 9.82 -4.24 -7.03
N ILE A 332 10.72 -3.38 -6.54
CA ILE A 332 10.84 -1.98 -7.01
C ILE A 332 11.13 -1.94 -8.52
N ALA A 333 12.08 -2.75 -8.99
CA ALA A 333 12.45 -2.79 -10.40
C ALA A 333 11.26 -3.22 -11.27
N VAL A 334 10.57 -4.29 -10.86
CA VAL A 334 9.39 -4.81 -11.56
C VAL A 334 8.25 -3.80 -11.59
N GLU A 335 7.92 -3.19 -10.45
CA GLU A 335 6.84 -2.20 -10.34
C GLU A 335 7.11 -0.98 -11.23
N LEU A 336 8.31 -0.42 -11.16
CA LEU A 336 8.65 0.77 -11.94
C LEU A 336 8.81 0.48 -13.44
N ALA A 337 9.34 -0.69 -13.82
CA ALA A 337 9.36 -1.14 -15.21
C ALA A 337 7.95 -1.26 -15.79
N GLY A 338 7.02 -1.89 -15.04
CA GLY A 338 5.62 -1.98 -15.44
C GLY A 338 4.96 -0.60 -15.60
N ILE A 339 5.15 0.30 -14.63
CA ILE A 339 4.59 1.65 -14.70
C ILE A 339 5.12 2.42 -15.92
N PHE A 340 6.44 2.41 -16.16
CA PHE A 340 7.02 3.07 -17.34
C PHE A 340 6.44 2.51 -18.64
N HIS A 341 6.42 1.19 -18.77
CA HIS A 341 5.94 0.50 -19.97
C HIS A 341 4.47 0.80 -20.25
N THR A 342 3.60 0.61 -19.25
CA THR A 342 2.16 0.82 -19.39
C THR A 342 1.82 2.27 -19.73
N LEU A 343 2.59 3.24 -19.21
CA LEU A 343 2.42 4.67 -19.52
C LEU A 343 3.01 5.07 -20.89
N GLY A 344 3.77 4.20 -21.55
CA GLY A 344 4.17 4.33 -22.95
C GLY A 344 5.67 4.45 -23.22
N ALA A 345 6.53 4.23 -22.22
CA ALA A 345 7.98 4.20 -22.43
C ALA A 345 8.42 2.85 -23.01
N GLN A 346 9.35 2.86 -23.97
CA GLN A 346 10.08 1.66 -24.35
C GLN A 346 10.95 1.23 -23.17
N THR A 347 10.66 0.05 -22.62
CA THR A 347 11.23 -0.38 -21.33
C THR A 347 12.11 -1.61 -21.49
N HIS A 348 13.35 -1.50 -21.01
CA HIS A 348 14.29 -2.60 -20.84
C HIS A 348 14.43 -2.93 -19.36
N LEU A 349 14.36 -4.21 -19.01
CA LEU A 349 14.61 -4.71 -17.65
C LEU A 349 15.88 -5.55 -17.64
N ILE A 350 16.92 -5.10 -16.95
CA ILE A 350 18.22 -5.78 -16.88
C ILE A 350 18.33 -6.54 -15.56
N ILE A 351 18.45 -7.86 -15.64
CA ILE A 351 18.48 -8.76 -14.48
C ILE A 351 19.66 -9.73 -14.54
N ARG A 352 20.25 -10.01 -13.38
CA ARG A 352 21.45 -10.86 -13.23
C ARG A 352 21.22 -12.36 -13.42
N HIS A 353 19.96 -12.77 -13.51
CA HIS A 353 19.52 -14.16 -13.56
C HIS A 353 18.39 -14.29 -14.59
N GLU A 354 17.75 -15.46 -14.63
CA GLU A 354 16.68 -15.77 -15.58
C GLU A 354 15.35 -15.07 -15.30
N LYS A 355 15.01 -14.85 -14.02
CA LYS A 355 13.69 -14.39 -13.58
C LYS A 355 13.81 -13.31 -12.50
N PRO A 356 12.94 -12.27 -12.51
CA PRO A 356 12.81 -11.34 -11.40
C PRO A 356 12.10 -12.01 -10.22
N LEU A 357 12.04 -11.30 -9.08
CA LEU A 357 11.35 -11.73 -7.87
C LEU A 357 11.84 -13.08 -7.31
N ARG A 358 13.17 -13.26 -7.24
CA ARG A 358 13.85 -14.52 -6.84
C ARG A 358 13.30 -15.19 -5.58
N THR A 359 12.79 -14.42 -4.61
CA THR A 359 12.26 -14.93 -3.33
C THR A 359 10.76 -15.27 -3.37
N PHE A 360 10.08 -15.10 -4.51
CA PHE A 360 8.67 -15.40 -4.67
C PHE A 360 8.49 -16.82 -5.22
N ASP A 361 7.28 -17.37 -5.10
CA ASP A 361 7.00 -18.71 -5.65
C ASP A 361 7.15 -18.73 -7.18
N SER A 362 7.60 -19.87 -7.72
CA SER A 362 7.81 -20.06 -9.15
C SER A 362 6.57 -19.76 -9.99
N ILE A 363 5.35 -19.98 -9.48
CA ILE A 363 4.14 -19.63 -10.23
C ILE A 363 4.03 -18.13 -10.52
N ILE A 364 4.48 -17.29 -9.60
CA ILE A 364 4.52 -15.83 -9.77
C ILE A 364 5.66 -15.48 -10.71
N GLN A 365 6.87 -15.99 -10.46
CA GLN A 365 8.04 -15.68 -11.28
C GLN A 365 7.80 -16.04 -12.76
N ASP A 366 7.29 -17.24 -13.03
CA ASP A 366 7.10 -17.75 -14.39
C ASP A 366 5.99 -16.99 -15.12
N THR A 367 4.84 -16.82 -14.46
CA THR A 367 3.70 -16.13 -15.07
C THR A 367 4.01 -14.67 -15.34
N LEU A 368 4.67 -13.98 -14.39
CA LEU A 368 5.03 -12.58 -14.54
C LEU A 368 6.09 -12.40 -15.64
N THR A 369 7.18 -13.17 -15.62
CA THR A 369 8.28 -13.01 -16.59
C THR A 369 7.76 -13.17 -18.02
N ASN A 370 7.01 -14.25 -18.27
CA ASN A 370 6.44 -14.52 -19.58
C ASN A 370 5.48 -13.41 -20.01
N HIS A 371 4.67 -12.89 -19.07
CA HIS A 371 3.73 -11.82 -19.39
C HIS A 371 4.42 -10.47 -19.65
N MET A 372 5.47 -10.13 -18.90
CA MET A 372 6.23 -8.90 -19.14
C MET A 372 6.88 -8.91 -20.54
N GLU A 373 7.45 -10.04 -20.96
CA GLU A 373 8.00 -10.21 -22.31
C GLU A 373 6.90 -10.12 -23.37
N HIS A 374 5.77 -10.80 -23.15
CA HIS A 374 4.60 -10.75 -24.04
C HIS A 374 4.02 -9.33 -24.17
N ALA A 375 3.99 -8.57 -23.08
CA ALA A 375 3.53 -7.18 -23.07
C ALA A 375 4.49 -6.22 -23.80
N GLY A 376 5.72 -6.66 -24.11
CA GLY A 376 6.72 -5.90 -24.87
C GLY A 376 7.86 -5.31 -24.05
N ILE A 377 7.99 -5.65 -22.76
CA ILE A 377 9.18 -5.29 -21.98
C ILE A 377 10.33 -6.20 -22.42
N THR A 378 11.45 -5.62 -22.86
CA THR A 378 12.64 -6.40 -23.21
C THR A 378 13.41 -6.76 -21.94
N ILE A 379 13.44 -8.06 -21.58
CA ILE A 379 14.18 -8.53 -20.41
C ILE A 379 15.56 -9.04 -20.83
N HIS A 380 16.60 -8.36 -20.35
CA HIS A 380 17.99 -8.75 -20.53
C HIS A 380 18.41 -9.67 -19.38
N LYS A 381 18.26 -10.98 -19.61
CA LYS A 381 18.54 -12.06 -18.65
C LYS A 381 20.03 -12.32 -18.54
N ASN A 382 20.47 -12.74 -17.35
CA ASN A 382 21.89 -13.00 -17.01
C ASN A 382 22.84 -11.82 -17.29
N SER A 383 22.33 -10.60 -17.28
CA SER A 383 23.07 -9.40 -17.65
C SER A 383 23.30 -8.48 -16.46
N ASN A 384 24.45 -7.80 -16.48
CA ASN A 384 24.87 -6.78 -15.54
C ASN A 384 25.29 -5.53 -16.30
N VAL A 385 24.92 -4.35 -15.80
CA VAL A 385 25.47 -3.10 -16.32
C VAL A 385 26.90 -2.93 -15.82
N VAL A 386 27.83 -2.69 -16.75
CA VAL A 386 29.25 -2.45 -16.44
C VAL A 386 29.65 -1.00 -16.64
N ARG A 387 28.90 -0.25 -17.47
CA ARG A 387 29.17 1.16 -17.75
C ARG A 387 27.94 1.88 -18.27
N VAL A 388 27.79 3.16 -17.92
CA VAL A 388 26.83 4.07 -18.55
C VAL A 388 27.59 5.26 -19.12
N THR A 389 27.24 5.69 -20.33
CA THR A 389 27.89 6.84 -20.99
C THR A 389 26.87 7.79 -21.60
N THR A 390 27.26 9.04 -21.82
CA THR A 390 26.45 10.02 -22.55
C THR A 390 27.37 10.96 -23.34
N ALA A 391 26.84 11.56 -24.41
CA ALA A 391 27.47 12.66 -25.11
C ALA A 391 27.08 14.03 -24.52
N HIS A 392 26.16 14.08 -23.56
CA HIS A 392 25.83 15.30 -22.83
C HIS A 392 26.97 15.73 -21.91
N ASN A 393 27.13 17.04 -21.76
CA ASN A 393 28.10 17.64 -20.86
C ASN A 393 27.47 17.90 -19.49
N PRO A 394 28.23 17.74 -18.39
CA PRO A 394 27.77 18.08 -17.05
C PRO A 394 27.60 19.61 -16.87
N PRO A 395 26.83 20.07 -15.86
CA PRO A 395 26.09 19.26 -14.88
C PRO A 395 24.85 18.60 -15.48
N PHE A 396 24.53 17.39 -15.02
CA PHE A 396 23.37 16.64 -15.50
C PHE A 396 22.13 16.98 -14.67
N ASP A 397 21.05 17.41 -15.33
CA ASP A 397 19.72 17.44 -14.71
C ASP A 397 19.02 16.11 -14.98
N LEU A 398 19.10 15.18 -14.02
CA LEU A 398 18.47 13.87 -14.14
C LEU A 398 16.94 13.90 -14.06
N THR A 399 16.33 15.06 -13.75
CA THR A 399 14.86 15.21 -13.75
C THR A 399 14.28 15.34 -15.16
N HIS A 400 15.11 15.64 -16.16
CA HIS A 400 14.77 15.66 -17.57
C HIS A 400 15.51 14.51 -18.29
N PRO A 401 14.80 13.58 -18.96
CA PRO A 401 15.44 12.51 -19.72
C PRO A 401 16.37 13.02 -20.83
N PHE A 402 17.48 12.33 -21.07
CA PHE A 402 18.43 12.65 -22.13
C PHE A 402 19.22 11.43 -22.59
N PRO A 403 19.74 11.39 -23.83
CA PRO A 403 20.36 10.19 -24.39
C PRO A 403 21.56 9.66 -23.59
N LYS A 404 21.55 8.36 -23.33
CA LYS A 404 22.57 7.58 -22.62
C LYS A 404 22.75 6.23 -23.33
N VAL A 405 23.90 5.62 -23.14
CA VAL A 405 24.19 4.25 -23.57
C VAL A 405 24.57 3.42 -22.36
N VAL A 406 23.82 2.34 -22.12
CA VAL A 406 24.09 1.32 -21.11
C VAL A 406 24.88 0.20 -21.78
N GLU A 407 26.03 -0.15 -21.22
CA GLU A 407 26.82 -1.30 -21.65
C GLU A 407 26.71 -2.43 -20.64
N THR A 408 26.48 -3.65 -21.13
CA THR A 408 26.38 -4.85 -20.29
C THR A 408 27.66 -5.69 -20.31
N ASN A 409 27.81 -6.60 -19.34
CA ASN A 409 28.91 -7.58 -19.31
C ASN A 409 28.90 -8.56 -20.50
N GLU A 410 27.76 -8.72 -21.17
CA GLU A 410 27.61 -9.52 -22.38
C GLU A 410 27.99 -8.73 -23.66
N GLY A 411 28.43 -7.48 -23.51
CA GLY A 411 28.85 -6.61 -24.62
C GLY A 411 27.71 -5.89 -25.33
N GLU A 412 26.48 -6.03 -24.86
CA GLU A 412 25.32 -5.32 -25.41
C GLU A 412 25.41 -3.82 -25.13
N LYS A 413 24.97 -3.01 -26.09
CA LYS A 413 24.82 -1.56 -25.95
C LYS A 413 23.36 -1.16 -26.13
N ILE A 414 22.76 -0.62 -25.07
CA ILE A 414 21.35 -0.27 -25.03
C ILE A 414 21.22 1.25 -24.94
N GLU A 415 20.65 1.87 -25.97
CA GLU A 415 20.39 3.30 -25.97
C GLU A 415 19.09 3.64 -25.23
N VAL A 416 19.19 4.52 -24.24
CA VAL A 416 18.05 4.94 -23.42
C VAL A 416 18.11 6.43 -23.11
N ASP A 417 17.04 6.98 -22.57
CA ASP A 417 16.99 8.38 -22.12
C ASP A 417 17.05 8.48 -20.59
N CYS A 418 16.79 7.36 -19.91
CA CYS A 418 16.83 7.21 -18.45
C CYS A 418 17.37 5.82 -18.07
N VAL A 419 18.20 5.77 -17.03
CA VAL A 419 18.65 4.52 -16.39
C VAL A 419 18.21 4.56 -14.95
N LEU A 420 17.41 3.59 -14.51
CA LEU A 420 16.94 3.47 -13.13
C LEU A 420 17.63 2.28 -12.44
N PHE A 421 18.35 2.55 -11.36
CA PHE A 421 18.97 1.53 -10.52
C PHE A 421 18.05 1.17 -9.34
N ALA A 422 17.50 -0.05 -9.38
CA ALA A 422 16.70 -0.66 -8.33
C ALA A 422 17.38 -1.96 -7.84
N ILE A 423 18.67 -1.86 -7.51
CA ILE A 423 19.54 -3.00 -7.22
C ILE A 423 19.61 -3.40 -5.74
N GLY A 424 18.96 -2.64 -4.86
CA GLY A 424 18.93 -2.90 -3.44
C GLY A 424 18.82 -1.61 -2.62
N ARG A 425 18.59 -1.79 -1.32
CA ARG A 425 18.57 -0.73 -0.33
C ARG A 425 19.45 -1.14 0.84
N MET A 426 20.05 -0.16 1.50
CA MET A 426 20.88 -0.34 2.71
C MET A 426 20.35 0.49 3.87
N SER A 427 20.60 0.05 5.09
CA SER A 427 20.24 0.78 6.31
C SER A 427 20.99 2.10 6.44
N MET A 428 20.31 3.14 6.94
CA MET A 428 20.86 4.49 7.11
C MET A 428 21.55 4.68 8.48
N THR A 429 22.56 3.86 8.77
CA THR A 429 23.27 3.86 10.07
C THR A 429 24.59 4.64 10.06
N ASP A 430 25.07 5.04 8.89
CA ASP A 430 26.39 5.61 8.64
C ASP A 430 26.65 6.93 9.37
N LEU A 431 25.62 7.75 9.59
CA LEU A 431 25.76 9.00 10.32
C LEU A 431 25.26 8.97 11.77
N LEU A 432 24.69 7.85 12.22
CA LEU A 432 24.14 7.77 13.57
C LEU A 432 25.22 7.75 14.64
N LYS A 433 26.47 7.43 14.28
CA LYS A 433 27.58 7.21 15.22
C LYS A 433 27.23 6.17 16.29
N CYS A 434 26.63 5.06 15.87
CA CYS A 434 26.18 3.97 16.74
C CYS A 434 27.28 3.47 17.70
N GLU A 435 28.54 3.55 17.28
CA GLU A 435 29.72 3.22 18.06
C GLU A 435 29.83 4.04 19.36
N ASN A 436 29.41 5.31 19.37
CA ASN A 436 29.46 6.16 20.56
C ASN A 436 28.46 5.70 21.65
N ALA A 437 27.37 5.05 21.23
CA ALA A 437 26.41 4.42 22.14
C ALA A 437 26.70 2.93 22.39
N GLY A 438 27.71 2.36 21.72
CA GLY A 438 28.02 0.93 21.78
C GLY A 438 26.99 0.02 21.09
N VAL A 439 26.13 0.56 20.21
CA VAL A 439 25.13 -0.22 19.47
C VAL A 439 25.82 -1.02 18.36
N LYS A 440 25.61 -2.35 18.36
CA LYS A 440 26.22 -3.26 17.40
C LYS A 440 25.45 -3.27 16.07
N LEU A 441 26.20 -3.16 14.98
CA LEU A 441 25.73 -3.36 13.61
C LEU A 441 26.24 -4.70 13.08
N ASP A 442 25.51 -5.28 12.13
CA ASP A 442 25.97 -6.45 11.39
C ASP A 442 26.94 -6.06 10.25
N LYS A 443 27.37 -7.03 9.46
CA LYS A 443 28.30 -6.79 8.34
C LYS A 443 27.70 -5.96 7.20
N LYS A 444 26.37 -5.83 7.13
CA LYS A 444 25.65 -5.03 6.12
C LYS A 444 25.35 -3.61 6.63
N GLY A 445 25.65 -3.33 7.90
CA GLY A 445 25.32 -2.06 8.54
C GLY A 445 23.92 -2.04 9.16
N ASP A 446 23.24 -3.18 9.24
CA ASP A 446 21.91 -3.29 9.88
C ASP A 446 22.08 -3.33 11.41
N VAL A 447 21.18 -2.67 12.15
CA VAL A 447 21.19 -2.70 13.62
C VAL A 447 20.77 -4.08 14.11
N ILE A 448 21.62 -4.72 14.91
CA ILE A 448 21.34 -6.04 15.47
C ILE A 448 20.33 -5.91 16.61
N VAL A 449 19.20 -6.60 16.48
CA VAL A 449 18.14 -6.63 17.50
C VAL A 449 17.58 -8.03 17.73
N ASP A 450 17.09 -8.25 18.95
CA ASP A 450 16.32 -9.43 19.31
C ASP A 450 14.88 -9.42 18.72
N ASP A 451 14.06 -10.38 19.14
CA ASP A 451 12.63 -10.50 18.77
C ASP A 451 11.75 -9.35 19.27
N TYR A 452 12.22 -8.63 20.29
CA TYR A 452 11.57 -7.51 20.95
C TYR A 452 12.17 -6.16 20.51
N GLN A 453 12.87 -6.13 19.38
CA GLN A 453 13.46 -4.93 18.77
C GLN A 453 14.50 -4.25 19.66
N LYS A 454 15.00 -4.94 20.69
CA LYS A 454 16.00 -4.45 21.63
C LYS A 454 17.39 -4.68 21.05
N THR A 455 18.24 -3.67 21.13
CA THR A 455 19.66 -3.78 20.75
C THR A 455 20.46 -4.46 21.86
N ASN A 456 21.79 -4.49 21.73
CA ASN A 456 22.67 -4.92 22.82
C ASN A 456 22.77 -3.91 23.99
N ILE A 457 22.14 -2.74 23.88
CA ILE A 457 22.07 -1.72 24.92
C ILE A 457 20.62 -1.66 25.42
N ASP A 458 20.43 -1.78 26.74
CA ASP A 458 19.13 -2.16 27.30
C ASP A 458 17.97 -1.18 27.00
N HIS A 459 18.29 0.10 26.90
CA HIS A 459 17.34 1.18 26.65
C HIS A 459 17.35 1.71 25.22
N ILE A 460 18.10 1.07 24.30
CA ILE A 460 18.15 1.42 22.88
C ILE A 460 17.50 0.31 22.04
N PHE A 461 16.60 0.71 21.15
CA PHE A 461 15.80 -0.16 20.31
C PHE A 461 15.96 0.21 18.84
N ALA A 462 15.65 -0.69 17.91
CA ALA A 462 15.62 -0.38 16.49
C ALA A 462 14.45 -1.06 15.76
N ILE A 463 13.78 -0.32 14.86
CA ILE A 463 12.56 -0.76 14.18
C ILE A 463 12.54 -0.41 12.69
N GLY A 464 11.87 -1.24 11.89
CA GLY A 464 11.69 -1.01 10.46
C GLY A 464 12.87 -1.47 9.61
N ASP A 465 13.16 -0.77 8.52
CA ASP A 465 14.15 -1.22 7.54
C ASP A 465 15.57 -1.31 8.12
N VAL A 466 15.88 -0.50 9.14
CA VAL A 466 17.22 -0.37 9.73
C VAL A 466 17.77 -1.67 10.37
N GLN A 467 16.91 -2.66 10.63
CA GLN A 467 17.30 -3.97 11.18
C GLN A 467 17.41 -5.07 10.12
N GLY A 468 17.15 -4.78 8.83
CA GLY A 468 17.32 -5.75 7.74
C GLY A 468 16.37 -6.95 7.70
N LYS A 469 15.43 -7.10 8.65
CA LYS A 469 14.56 -8.30 8.76
C LYS A 469 13.44 -8.35 7.71
N ALA A 470 12.56 -7.34 7.69
CA ALA A 470 11.43 -7.26 6.77
C ALA A 470 11.13 -5.79 6.45
N LEU A 471 11.46 -5.37 5.23
CA LEU A 471 11.47 -3.97 4.80
C LEU A 471 10.08 -3.51 4.32
N LEU A 472 9.07 -3.65 5.19
CA LEU A 472 7.67 -3.41 4.87
C LEU A 472 7.01 -2.46 5.87
N THR A 473 6.29 -1.46 5.36
CA THR A 473 5.58 -0.44 6.15
C THR A 473 4.69 -1.02 7.25
N PRO A 474 3.79 -2.01 6.98
CA PRO A 474 2.92 -2.55 8.02
C PRO A 474 3.70 -3.25 9.14
N VAL A 475 4.83 -3.88 8.81
CA VAL A 475 5.73 -4.55 9.76
C VAL A 475 6.37 -3.50 10.67
N ALA A 476 6.91 -2.43 10.11
CA ALA A 476 7.51 -1.33 10.88
C ALA A 476 6.48 -0.67 11.84
N ILE A 477 5.26 -0.40 11.36
CA ILE A 477 4.18 0.17 12.18
C ILE A 477 3.79 -0.78 13.32
N ALA A 478 3.60 -2.07 13.01
CA ALA A 478 3.23 -3.07 14.00
C ALA A 478 4.33 -3.24 15.06
N ALA A 479 5.60 -3.33 14.65
CA ALA A 479 6.74 -3.41 15.56
C ALA A 479 6.83 -2.18 16.47
N GLY A 480 6.73 -0.97 15.91
CA GLY A 480 6.78 0.27 16.69
C GLY A 480 5.64 0.39 17.70
N ARG A 481 4.40 0.04 17.30
CA ARG A 481 3.25 0.04 18.22
C ARG A 481 3.40 -0.95 19.36
N ARG A 482 3.82 -2.19 19.05
CA ARG A 482 4.03 -3.23 20.07
C ARG A 482 5.22 -2.90 20.98
N LEU A 483 6.27 -2.25 20.46
CA LEU A 483 7.37 -1.75 21.29
C LEU A 483 6.85 -0.77 22.34
N SER A 484 6.06 0.22 21.93
CA SER A 484 5.48 1.17 22.89
C SER A 484 4.51 0.51 23.88
N ASN A 485 3.78 -0.54 23.48
CA ASN A 485 2.97 -1.33 24.40
C ASN A 485 3.81 -2.01 25.49
N ARG A 486 4.99 -2.53 25.14
CA ARG A 486 5.94 -3.12 26.11
C ARG A 486 6.53 -2.07 27.04
N LEU A 487 6.98 -0.95 26.48
CA LEU A 487 7.71 0.07 27.22
C LEU A 487 6.82 0.92 28.15
N TYR A 488 5.60 1.23 27.72
CA TYR A 488 4.73 2.18 28.41
C TYR A 488 3.30 1.68 28.62
N GLY A 489 2.86 0.65 27.89
CA GLY A 489 1.50 0.12 27.94
C GLY A 489 1.27 -1.03 28.92
N GLY A 490 2.31 -1.53 29.59
CA GLY A 490 2.22 -2.64 30.55
C GLY A 490 2.01 -4.03 29.93
N ILE A 491 2.28 -4.20 28.62
CA ILE A 491 2.14 -5.49 27.93
C ILE A 491 3.52 -6.06 27.60
N SER A 492 4.14 -6.78 28.53
CA SER A 492 5.55 -7.19 28.48
C SER A 492 5.93 -8.07 27.28
N ASP A 493 5.07 -9.01 26.88
CA ASP A 493 5.38 -10.03 25.86
C ASP A 493 4.91 -9.67 24.45
N ASP A 494 4.46 -8.44 24.23
CA ASP A 494 3.86 -8.04 22.96
C ASP A 494 4.92 -7.93 21.86
N LYS A 495 5.12 -8.96 21.03
CA LYS A 495 6.03 -8.93 19.87
C LYS A 495 5.31 -9.20 18.55
N ILE A 496 5.91 -8.81 17.43
CA ILE A 496 5.45 -9.26 16.11
C ILE A 496 6.04 -10.64 15.80
N SER A 497 5.29 -11.43 15.03
CA SER A 497 5.84 -12.60 14.32
C SER A 497 6.20 -12.15 12.91
N TYR A 498 7.38 -12.58 12.46
CA TYR A 498 7.87 -12.34 11.10
C TYR A 498 7.44 -13.45 10.12
N ASP A 499 6.67 -14.43 10.60
CA ASP A 499 6.10 -15.49 9.77
C ASP A 499 4.83 -15.01 9.09
N ASN A 500 4.58 -15.53 7.88
CA ASN A 500 3.33 -15.34 7.13
C ASN A 500 2.95 -13.85 6.94
N ILE A 501 3.95 -12.98 6.73
CA ILE A 501 3.69 -11.58 6.35
C ILE A 501 3.20 -11.57 4.91
N ALA A 502 1.93 -11.23 4.73
CA ALA A 502 1.35 -11.04 3.40
C ALA A 502 2.03 -9.87 2.69
N THR A 503 2.34 -10.07 1.42
CA THR A 503 3.07 -9.12 0.58
C THR A 503 2.41 -9.03 -0.79
N VAL A 504 2.36 -7.80 -1.32
CA VAL A 504 1.87 -7.51 -2.68
C VAL A 504 2.97 -6.83 -3.47
N VAL A 505 3.15 -7.27 -4.72
CA VAL A 505 3.95 -6.58 -5.73
C VAL A 505 2.98 -6.00 -6.74
N PHE A 506 3.00 -4.68 -6.91
CA PHE A 506 2.13 -3.97 -7.84
C PHE A 506 2.75 -3.95 -9.25
N SER A 507 3.04 -5.15 -9.74
CA SER A 507 3.35 -5.41 -11.15
C SER A 507 2.10 -5.28 -12.01
N HIS A 508 2.25 -5.50 -13.32
CA HIS A 508 1.15 -5.60 -14.27
C HIS A 508 1.19 -7.01 -14.91
N PRO A 509 0.29 -7.94 -14.52
CA PRO A 509 -0.71 -7.85 -13.44
C PRO A 509 -0.10 -7.84 -12.03
N PRO A 510 -0.84 -7.42 -10.98
CA PRO A 510 -0.36 -7.45 -9.60
C PRO A 510 -0.19 -8.88 -9.07
N CYS A 511 0.75 -9.06 -8.15
CA CYS A 511 1.02 -10.32 -7.47
C CYS A 511 0.74 -10.20 -5.97
N GLY A 512 0.17 -11.25 -5.39
CA GLY A 512 -0.09 -11.39 -3.97
C GLY A 512 0.49 -12.69 -3.41
N THR A 513 1.11 -12.64 -2.23
CA THR A 513 1.72 -13.82 -1.62
C THR A 513 1.63 -13.77 -0.10
N VAL A 514 1.47 -14.93 0.52
CA VAL A 514 1.57 -15.10 1.97
C VAL A 514 2.06 -16.50 2.29
N GLY A 515 2.97 -16.62 3.26
CA GLY A 515 3.54 -17.90 3.69
C GLY A 515 4.72 -18.34 2.84
N LEU A 516 5.05 -19.63 2.94
CA LEU A 516 6.22 -20.25 2.31
C LEU A 516 5.95 -20.54 0.84
N THR A 517 6.96 -20.32 0.00
CA THR A 517 6.99 -20.88 -1.37
C THR A 517 6.98 -22.40 -1.32
N GLU A 518 6.64 -23.05 -2.44
CA GLU A 518 6.73 -24.51 -2.54
C GLU A 518 8.14 -25.02 -2.21
N GLU A 519 9.18 -24.36 -2.71
CA GLU A 519 10.57 -24.77 -2.48
C GLU A 519 10.99 -24.60 -1.03
N GLU A 520 10.63 -23.49 -0.38
CA GLU A 520 10.87 -23.31 1.06
C GLU A 520 10.09 -24.34 1.90
N ALA A 521 8.85 -24.66 1.52
CA ALA A 521 8.05 -25.65 2.21
C ALA A 521 8.64 -27.06 2.09
N LYS A 522 9.11 -27.45 0.89
CA LYS A 522 9.82 -28.72 0.67
C LYS A 522 11.12 -28.79 1.48
N GLN A 523 11.91 -27.72 1.48
CA GLN A 523 13.16 -27.66 2.25
C GLN A 523 12.90 -27.77 3.76
N LYS A 524 11.81 -27.17 4.25
CA LYS A 524 11.48 -27.14 5.67
C LYS A 524 10.81 -28.43 6.18
N TYR A 525 9.94 -29.04 5.38
CA TYR A 525 9.07 -30.13 5.84
C TYR A 525 9.30 -31.48 5.14
N GLY A 526 10.17 -31.54 4.12
CA GLY A 526 10.33 -32.72 3.27
C GLY A 526 9.34 -32.69 2.09
N ALA A 527 9.81 -33.04 0.89
CA ALA A 527 9.02 -32.94 -0.33
C ALA A 527 7.80 -33.86 -0.35
N GLU A 528 7.92 -35.04 0.28
CA GLU A 528 6.84 -36.02 0.46
C GLU A 528 5.71 -35.52 1.37
N SER A 529 5.97 -34.49 2.18
CA SER A 529 5.00 -33.90 3.09
C SER A 529 4.27 -32.69 2.48
N ILE A 530 4.57 -32.32 1.23
CA ILE A 530 3.99 -31.16 0.56
C ILE A 530 3.05 -31.59 -0.56
N LYS A 531 1.85 -31.00 -0.57
CA LYS A 531 0.90 -31.09 -1.67
C LYS A 531 0.61 -29.70 -2.21
N VAL A 532 0.57 -29.58 -3.53
CA VAL A 532 0.34 -28.30 -4.23
C VAL A 532 -0.97 -28.39 -5.00
N TYR A 533 -1.75 -27.33 -4.94
CA TYR A 533 -2.91 -27.11 -5.80
C TYR A 533 -2.66 -25.88 -6.66
N LEU A 534 -3.05 -25.92 -7.93
CA LEU A 534 -2.78 -24.86 -8.91
C LEU A 534 -3.99 -24.64 -9.81
N SER A 535 -4.36 -23.38 -10.02
CA SER A 535 -5.33 -22.96 -11.03
C SER A 535 -4.71 -21.89 -11.93
N LYS A 536 -4.93 -21.98 -13.24
CA LYS A 536 -4.56 -20.98 -14.25
C LYS A 536 -5.77 -20.72 -15.13
N PHE A 537 -6.14 -19.46 -15.25
CA PHE A 537 -7.31 -19.05 -16.00
C PHE A 537 -7.16 -17.60 -16.48
N THR A 538 -8.11 -17.13 -17.26
CA THR A 538 -8.22 -15.73 -17.65
C THR A 538 -9.40 -15.11 -16.94
N ALA A 539 -9.17 -14.01 -16.21
CA ALA A 539 -10.23 -13.33 -15.50
C ALA A 539 -11.34 -12.87 -16.46
N LEU A 540 -12.60 -12.95 -16.00
CA LEU A 540 -13.79 -12.61 -16.81
C LEU A 540 -13.72 -11.19 -17.38
N TYR A 541 -13.02 -10.27 -16.71
CA TYR A 541 -12.74 -8.92 -17.20
C TYR A 541 -12.13 -8.88 -18.62
N TYR A 542 -11.37 -9.90 -19.03
CA TYR A 542 -10.74 -9.95 -20.35
C TYR A 542 -11.59 -10.69 -21.41
N SER A 543 -12.86 -11.00 -21.13
CA SER A 543 -13.69 -11.84 -22.02
C SER A 543 -13.93 -11.23 -23.40
N MET A 544 -14.08 -9.91 -23.49
CA MET A 544 -14.33 -9.19 -24.74
C MET A 544 -13.05 -8.82 -25.50
N MET A 545 -11.89 -9.03 -24.89
CA MET A 545 -10.59 -8.65 -25.47
C MET A 545 -10.06 -9.76 -26.38
N PRO A 546 -9.22 -9.43 -27.39
CA PRO A 546 -8.54 -10.43 -28.18
C PRO A 546 -7.50 -11.18 -27.34
N ALA A 547 -7.14 -12.41 -27.75
CA ALA A 547 -6.37 -13.33 -26.93
C ALA A 547 -4.99 -12.78 -26.54
N GLU A 548 -4.35 -12.07 -27.46
CA GLU A 548 -3.06 -11.41 -27.30
C GLU A 548 -3.05 -10.24 -26.30
N GLU A 549 -4.21 -9.70 -25.94
CA GLU A 549 -4.32 -8.61 -24.95
C GLU A 549 -4.76 -9.09 -23.57
N LYS A 550 -5.05 -10.38 -23.39
CA LYS A 550 -5.55 -10.90 -22.10
C LYS A 550 -4.41 -11.10 -21.11
N GLU A 551 -4.55 -10.54 -19.92
CA GLU A 551 -3.60 -10.81 -18.84
C GLU A 551 -3.87 -12.18 -18.18
N PRO A 552 -2.81 -12.93 -17.82
CA PRO A 552 -2.96 -14.22 -17.17
C PRO A 552 -3.39 -14.06 -15.71
N THR A 553 -4.12 -15.06 -15.20
CA THR A 553 -4.32 -15.25 -13.77
C THR A 553 -3.82 -16.63 -13.37
N ALA A 554 -3.05 -16.70 -12.29
CA ALA A 554 -2.52 -17.96 -11.76
C ALA A 554 -2.55 -17.92 -10.23
N MET A 555 -2.96 -19.03 -9.62
CA MET A 555 -3.09 -19.17 -8.18
C MET A 555 -2.54 -20.52 -7.73
N LYS A 556 -1.92 -20.55 -6.55
CA LYS A 556 -1.30 -21.74 -5.97
C LYS A 556 -1.53 -21.80 -4.47
N LEU A 557 -1.89 -23.00 -4.00
CA LEU A 557 -1.88 -23.35 -2.58
C LEU A 557 -0.72 -24.32 -2.33
N VAL A 558 0.02 -24.10 -1.24
CA VAL A 558 1.05 -25.00 -0.73
C VAL A 558 0.55 -25.56 0.60
N CYS A 559 0.27 -26.86 0.63
CA CYS A 559 -0.32 -27.54 1.77
C CYS A 559 0.69 -28.52 2.39
N GLN A 560 0.71 -28.61 3.71
CA GLN A 560 1.67 -29.41 4.47
C GLN A 560 0.95 -30.53 5.26
N GLY A 561 1.50 -31.75 5.18
CA GLY A 561 1.10 -32.91 5.95
C GLY A 561 -0.26 -33.50 5.56
N LYS A 562 -0.68 -34.53 6.31
CA LYS A 562 -1.93 -35.27 6.06
C LYS A 562 -3.20 -34.44 6.24
N GLU A 563 -3.15 -33.42 7.11
CA GLU A 563 -4.25 -32.49 7.35
C GLU A 563 -4.29 -31.36 6.32
N GLU A 564 -3.31 -31.31 5.40
CA GLU A 564 -3.18 -30.31 4.35
C GLU A 564 -3.28 -28.88 4.90
N LYS A 565 -2.52 -28.59 5.96
CA LYS A 565 -2.40 -27.24 6.52
C LYS A 565 -1.87 -26.30 5.44
N VAL A 566 -2.55 -25.19 5.19
CA VAL A 566 -2.11 -24.24 4.16
C VAL A 566 -0.94 -23.43 4.72
N VAL A 567 0.25 -23.65 4.16
CA VAL A 567 1.50 -22.98 4.57
C VAL A 567 1.96 -21.91 3.58
N GLY A 568 1.35 -21.86 2.39
CA GLY A 568 1.62 -20.85 1.37
C GLY A 568 0.43 -20.64 0.44
N ILE A 569 0.17 -19.37 0.09
CA ILE A 569 -0.75 -18.97 -0.97
C ILE A 569 -0.05 -17.95 -1.85
N HIS A 570 -0.03 -18.21 -3.17
CA HIS A 570 0.65 -17.37 -4.15
C HIS A 570 -0.29 -17.12 -5.32
N MET A 571 -0.45 -15.86 -5.72
CA MET A 571 -1.36 -15.46 -6.78
C MET A 571 -0.79 -14.32 -7.61
N ILE A 572 -1.17 -14.30 -8.88
CA ILE A 572 -0.88 -13.23 -9.83
C ILE A 572 -2.09 -13.08 -10.75
N GLY A 573 -2.48 -11.84 -11.02
CA GLY A 573 -3.66 -11.51 -11.82
C GLY A 573 -4.49 -10.41 -11.19
N LEU A 574 -5.48 -9.91 -11.94
CA LEU A 574 -6.37 -8.83 -11.53
C LEU A 574 -7.00 -9.10 -10.14
N GLY A 575 -6.80 -8.14 -9.22
CA GLY A 575 -7.35 -8.17 -7.86
C GLY A 575 -6.55 -8.96 -6.83
N SER A 576 -5.43 -9.59 -7.22
CA SER A 576 -4.54 -10.32 -6.30
C SER A 576 -4.05 -9.46 -5.13
N ASP A 577 -3.91 -8.15 -5.34
CA ASP A 577 -3.50 -7.17 -4.34
C ASP A 577 -4.50 -7.02 -3.18
N GLU A 578 -5.80 -7.19 -3.44
CA GLU A 578 -6.85 -7.10 -2.41
C GLU A 578 -7.23 -8.47 -1.85
N ILE A 579 -7.32 -9.50 -2.70
CA ILE A 579 -7.72 -10.87 -2.31
C ILE A 579 -6.78 -11.42 -1.22
N THR A 580 -5.48 -11.21 -1.36
CA THR A 580 -4.44 -11.77 -0.48
C THR A 580 -4.66 -11.44 0.99
N GLN A 581 -5.19 -10.25 1.31
CA GLN A 581 -5.33 -9.79 2.70
C GLN A 581 -6.30 -10.64 3.51
N GLY A 582 -7.40 -11.12 2.91
CA GLY A 582 -8.37 -11.99 3.58
C GLY A 582 -7.78 -13.37 3.88
N PHE A 583 -7.12 -13.97 2.89
CA PHE A 583 -6.47 -15.28 3.03
C PHE A 583 -5.28 -15.28 3.99
N ALA A 584 -4.58 -14.14 4.12
CA ALA A 584 -3.53 -13.99 5.12
C ALA A 584 -4.04 -14.16 6.56
N VAL A 585 -5.27 -13.71 6.84
CA VAL A 585 -5.93 -13.93 8.14
C VAL A 585 -6.22 -15.41 8.34
N ALA A 586 -6.71 -16.11 7.30
CA ALA A 586 -6.97 -17.55 7.35
C ALA A 586 -5.69 -18.36 7.64
N ILE A 587 -4.58 -18.06 6.96
CA ILE A 587 -3.27 -18.69 7.24
C ILE A 587 -2.80 -18.37 8.66
N LYS A 588 -3.01 -17.14 9.14
CA LYS A 588 -2.66 -16.75 10.51
C LYS A 588 -3.45 -17.56 11.55
N MET A 589 -4.70 -17.92 11.25
CA MET A 589 -5.55 -18.80 12.05
C MET A 589 -5.18 -20.28 11.92
N GLY A 590 -4.34 -20.64 10.96
CA GLY A 590 -3.90 -22.01 10.72
C GLY A 590 -4.85 -22.83 9.83
N ALA A 591 -5.52 -22.18 8.88
CA ALA A 591 -6.44 -22.83 7.95
C ALA A 591 -5.82 -24.05 7.23
N CYS A 592 -6.64 -25.07 7.03
CA CYS A 592 -6.34 -26.27 6.26
C CYS A 592 -7.09 -26.23 4.92
N LYS A 593 -6.65 -27.04 3.95
CA LYS A 593 -7.31 -27.13 2.63
C LYS A 593 -8.82 -27.42 2.74
N LYS A 594 -9.21 -28.21 3.75
CA LYS A 594 -10.61 -28.50 4.05
C LYS A 594 -11.44 -27.24 4.35
N ASP A 595 -10.87 -26.26 5.08
CA ASP A 595 -11.59 -25.01 5.39
C ASP A 595 -11.87 -24.20 4.11
N LEU A 596 -10.96 -24.26 3.14
CA LEU A 596 -11.14 -23.64 1.84
C LEU A 596 -12.23 -24.39 1.04
N ASP A 597 -12.23 -25.72 1.05
CA ASP A 597 -13.22 -26.54 0.34
C ASP A 597 -14.64 -26.43 0.90
N ASP A 598 -14.77 -26.28 2.23
CA ASP A 598 -16.06 -26.09 2.89
C ASP A 598 -16.62 -24.68 2.69
N THR A 599 -15.80 -23.73 2.22
CA THR A 599 -16.21 -22.34 2.00
C THR A 599 -16.99 -22.21 0.68
N ILE A 600 -18.25 -21.77 0.77
CA ILE A 600 -19.07 -21.50 -0.42
C ILE A 600 -18.47 -20.34 -1.22
N ALA A 601 -18.25 -20.57 -2.52
CA ALA A 601 -17.73 -19.59 -3.47
C ALA A 601 -18.61 -18.34 -3.60
N ILE A 602 -17.96 -17.20 -3.88
CA ILE A 602 -18.62 -15.96 -4.33
C ILE A 602 -18.46 -15.87 -5.85
N HIS A 603 -19.57 -15.89 -6.58
CA HIS A 603 -19.56 -15.99 -8.05
C HIS A 603 -20.22 -14.78 -8.74
N PRO A 604 -19.63 -14.23 -9.82
CA PRO A 604 -18.33 -14.56 -10.42
C PRO A 604 -17.17 -13.74 -9.81
N THR A 605 -16.11 -14.38 -9.32
CA THR A 605 -14.89 -13.69 -8.84
C THR A 605 -13.63 -14.52 -9.06
N SER A 606 -12.48 -13.90 -9.35
CA SER A 606 -11.20 -14.62 -9.39
C SER A 606 -10.87 -15.31 -8.06
N ALA A 607 -11.32 -14.74 -6.93
CA ALA A 607 -11.05 -15.28 -5.59
C ALA A 607 -11.72 -16.64 -5.34
N GLU A 608 -12.80 -16.97 -6.05
CA GLU A 608 -13.51 -18.24 -5.89
C GLU A 608 -12.65 -19.45 -6.28
N GLU A 609 -11.65 -19.24 -7.12
CA GLU A 609 -10.71 -20.28 -7.55
C GLU A 609 -9.88 -20.83 -6.38
N LEU A 610 -9.59 -20.03 -5.35
CA LEU A 610 -8.86 -20.50 -4.16
C LEU A 610 -9.68 -21.49 -3.32
N VAL A 611 -11.01 -21.44 -3.39
CA VAL A 611 -11.93 -22.32 -2.64
C VAL A 611 -12.51 -23.44 -3.50
N THR A 612 -12.01 -23.62 -4.73
CA THR A 612 -12.51 -24.63 -5.68
C THR A 612 -11.44 -25.52 -6.29
N MET A 613 -10.15 -25.33 -5.95
CA MET A 613 -9.06 -26.21 -6.40
C MET A 613 -9.21 -27.64 -5.86
N ARG A 614 -8.87 -28.65 -6.65
CA ARG A 614 -8.97 -30.08 -6.27
C ARG A 614 -7.76 -30.90 -6.64
#